data_AF-A0A9P7AFX0-F1
#
_entry.id   AF-A0A9P7AFX0-F1
#
_cell.length_a   1.000
_cell.length_b   1.000
_cell.length_c   1.000
_cell.angle_alpha   90.00
_cell.angle_beta   90.00
_cell.angle_gamma   90.00
#
_symmetry.space_group_name_H-M   'P 1'
#
loop_
_entity.id
_entity.type
_entity.pdbx_description
1 polymer ?
#
loop_
_entity_poly.entity_id
_entity_poly.type
_entity_poly.pdbx_seq_one_letter_code
_entity_poly.pdbx_strand_id
1 'polypeptide(L)'
;MTQACGGQLVVCAIHRLKSFKYIELWYFSPDECKATADEAKTNADDAFGFTKVEDFVALKPVASFKASHRAIQDHSLEWRQFDLTKNSFLLHINKLKWPEKHQCALTMFFMNIVAHPYRSEHFGEQALLLYAAHVHCD
;
A
#
# COMPACT_ATOMS: atom_id res chain seq x y z
N MET A 1 0.75 22.18 -15.63
CA MET A 1 2.04 22.02 -14.93
C MET A 1 1.89 20.86 -13.95
N THR A 2 2.68 19.82 -14.16
CA THR A 2 2.39 18.44 -13.80
C THR A 2 2.72 18.15 -12.33
N GLN A 3 1.72 17.71 -11.58
CA GLN A 3 1.79 17.34 -10.16
C GLN A 3 2.34 15.91 -10.05
N ALA A 4 3.65 15.78 -9.93
CA ALA A 4 4.37 14.51 -9.95
C ALA A 4 5.19 14.32 -8.67
N CYS A 5 4.54 14.15 -7.52
CA CYS A 5 5.25 13.88 -6.25
C CYS A 5 4.51 12.86 -5.36
N GLY A 6 3.17 12.88 -5.31
CA GLY A 6 2.39 11.83 -4.63
C GLY A 6 2.24 10.52 -5.42
N GLY A 7 2.68 10.48 -6.69
CA GLY A 7 2.49 9.34 -7.59
C GLY A 7 3.54 8.23 -7.46
N GLN A 8 4.74 8.52 -6.95
CA GLN A 8 5.88 7.60 -7.10
C GLN A 8 5.78 6.34 -6.21
N LEU A 9 5.33 6.49 -4.97
CA LEU A 9 5.13 5.38 -4.03
C LEU A 9 3.92 4.53 -4.43
N VAL A 10 2.84 5.19 -4.84
CA VAL A 10 1.65 4.53 -5.41
C VAL A 10 2.02 3.74 -6.67
N VAL A 11 2.91 4.25 -7.53
CA VAL A 11 3.39 3.52 -8.71
C VAL A 11 4.19 2.26 -8.33
N CYS A 12 5.02 2.32 -7.29
CA CYS A 12 5.74 1.15 -6.78
C CYS A 12 4.77 0.12 -6.19
N ALA A 13 3.76 0.61 -5.46
CA ALA A 13 2.72 -0.21 -4.89
C ALA A 13 1.89 -0.92 -5.96
N ILE A 14 1.48 -0.18 -7.00
CA ILE A 14 0.77 -0.72 -8.16
C ILE A 14 1.62 -1.76 -8.91
N HIS A 15 2.93 -1.55 -9.06
CA HIS A 15 3.80 -2.53 -9.70
C HIS A 15 3.87 -3.85 -8.90
N ARG A 16 3.96 -3.77 -7.57
CA ARG A 16 3.89 -4.95 -6.69
C ARG A 16 2.54 -5.65 -6.78
N LEU A 17 1.44 -4.90 -6.79
CA LEU A 17 0.09 -5.44 -7.00
C LEU A 17 -0.05 -6.14 -8.36
N LYS A 18 0.50 -5.59 -9.44
CA LYS A 18 0.50 -6.27 -10.75
C LYS A 18 1.24 -7.62 -10.73
N SER A 19 2.19 -7.76 -9.82
CA SER A 19 2.97 -8.99 -9.64
C SER A 19 2.36 -9.95 -8.61
N PHE A 20 1.15 -9.66 -8.09
CA PHE A 20 0.50 -10.40 -7.00
C PHE A 20 1.40 -10.58 -5.76
N LYS A 21 2.29 -9.61 -5.50
CA LYS A 21 3.19 -9.65 -4.35
C LYS A 21 2.56 -8.92 -3.17
N TYR A 22 2.90 -9.39 -1.97
CA TYR A 22 2.56 -8.72 -0.72
C TYR A 22 2.99 -7.25 -0.74
N ILE A 23 2.12 -6.41 -0.19
CA ILE A 23 2.38 -5.00 0.04
C ILE A 23 1.66 -4.54 1.30
N GLU A 24 2.36 -3.76 2.09
CA GLU A 24 1.84 -3.12 3.27
C GLU A 24 0.66 -2.19 2.91
N LEU A 25 -0.43 -2.28 3.66
CA LEU A 25 -1.63 -1.45 3.46
C LEU A 25 -1.34 0.04 3.68
N TRP A 26 -0.28 0.35 4.42
CA TRP A 26 0.22 1.71 4.66
C TRP A 26 0.31 2.52 3.36
N TYR A 27 0.81 1.94 2.26
CA TYR A 27 0.93 2.62 0.96
C TYR A 27 -0.40 3.14 0.37
N PHE A 28 -1.54 2.70 0.90
CA PHE A 28 -2.87 3.09 0.47
C PHE A 28 -3.53 4.11 1.40
N SER A 29 -2.77 4.65 2.37
CA SER A 29 -3.26 5.59 3.36
C SER A 29 -3.46 7.00 2.77
N PRO A 30 -4.61 7.66 3.01
CA PRO A 30 -4.86 9.01 2.50
C PRO A 30 -3.96 10.08 3.13
N ASP A 31 -3.47 9.87 4.35
CA ASP A 31 -2.64 10.85 5.08
C ASP A 31 -1.23 11.01 4.47
N GLU A 32 -0.73 9.98 3.79
CA GLU A 32 0.59 10.00 3.14
C GLU A 32 0.62 10.75 1.82
N CYS A 33 -0.49 10.85 1.10
CA CYS A 33 -0.55 11.62 -0.13
C CYS A 33 -0.20 13.10 0.11
N LYS A 34 -0.38 13.59 1.35
CA LYS A 34 0.02 14.94 1.78
C LYS A 34 1.46 14.99 2.30
N ALA A 35 1.83 14.11 3.24
CA ALA A 35 3.15 14.12 3.85
C ALA A 35 4.30 13.85 2.85
N THR A 36 4.07 13.00 1.85
CA THR A 36 5.08 12.66 0.83
C THR A 36 5.18 13.68 -0.30
N ALA A 37 4.09 14.40 -0.59
CA ALA A 37 4.13 15.54 -1.49
C ALA A 37 5.03 16.66 -0.95
N ASP A 38 5.09 16.83 0.37
CA ASP A 38 5.97 17.80 1.02
C ASP A 38 7.45 17.36 1.04
N GLU A 39 7.74 16.07 1.25
CA GLU A 39 9.12 15.54 1.23
C GLU A 39 9.74 15.50 -0.17
N ALA A 40 8.95 15.16 -1.21
CA ALA A 40 9.43 15.19 -2.59
C ALA A 40 9.75 16.62 -3.07
N LYS A 41 9.23 17.64 -2.38
CA LYS A 41 9.57 19.04 -2.60
C LYS A 41 10.87 19.46 -1.89
N THR A 42 11.31 18.71 -0.88
CA THR A 42 12.51 19.02 -0.08
C THR A 42 13.73 18.19 -0.48
N ASN A 43 13.54 16.97 -0.99
CA ASN A 43 14.59 16.15 -1.59
C ASN A 43 14.41 16.14 -3.11
N ALA A 44 15.06 17.08 -3.80
CA ALA A 44 15.33 16.91 -5.22
C ALA A 44 16.24 15.67 -5.34
N ASP A 45 15.64 14.53 -5.68
CA ASP A 45 16.31 13.24 -5.82
C ASP A 45 17.19 13.29 -7.09
N ASP A 46 18.40 13.85 -6.95
CA ASP A 46 19.38 14.06 -8.04
C ASP A 46 19.96 12.73 -8.59
N ALA A 47 19.55 11.58 -8.05
CA ALA A 47 20.01 10.26 -8.47
C ALA A 47 18.94 9.53 -9.29
N PHE A 48 19.29 9.16 -10.53
CA PHE A 48 18.45 8.36 -11.43
C PHE A 48 19.07 6.96 -11.64
N GLY A 49 18.23 5.93 -11.55
CA GLY A 49 18.57 4.55 -11.90
C GLY A 49 18.03 4.17 -13.28
N PHE A 50 18.65 3.17 -13.90
CA PHE A 50 18.19 2.60 -15.17
C PHE A 50 17.16 1.50 -14.92
N THR A 51 16.01 1.58 -15.59
CA THR A 51 15.01 0.51 -15.62
C THR A 51 14.72 0.10 -17.04
N LYS A 52 14.56 -1.20 -17.27
CA LYS A 52 14.08 -1.71 -18.55
C LYS A 52 12.56 -1.57 -18.62
N VAL A 53 12.06 -0.92 -19.67
CA VAL A 53 10.64 -0.82 -20.00
C VAL A 53 10.49 -1.38 -21.41
N GLU A 54 9.95 -2.60 -21.50
CA GLU A 54 9.86 -3.36 -22.75
C GLU A 54 11.25 -3.49 -23.41
N ASP A 55 11.47 -2.84 -24.56
CA ASP A 55 12.73 -2.83 -25.31
C ASP A 55 13.59 -1.59 -25.07
N PHE A 56 13.15 -0.68 -24.21
CA PHE A 56 13.85 0.58 -23.93
C PHE A 56 14.42 0.61 -22.52
N VAL A 57 15.50 1.37 -22.35
CA VAL A 57 16.03 1.73 -21.04
C VAL A 57 15.50 3.11 -20.68
N ALA A 58 14.74 3.19 -19.59
CA ALA A 58 14.23 4.43 -19.04
C ALA A 58 15.00 4.82 -17.78
N LEU A 59 15.10 6.13 -17.53
CA LEU A 59 15.61 6.67 -16.28
C LEU A 59 14.47 6.83 -15.29
N LYS A 60 14.65 6.35 -14.06
CA LYS A 60 13.67 6.48 -12.97
C LYS A 60 14.41 6.92 -11.70
N PRO A 61 13.90 7.89 -10.92
CA PRO A 61 14.53 8.31 -9.67
C PRO A 61 14.84 7.12 -8.76
N VAL A 62 16.02 7.10 -8.12
CA VAL A 62 16.45 5.95 -7.30
C VAL A 62 15.50 5.72 -6.12
N ALA A 63 14.89 6.76 -5.57
CA ALA A 63 13.87 6.64 -4.53
C ALA A 63 12.65 5.80 -4.95
N SER A 64 12.40 5.67 -6.26
CA SER A 64 11.31 4.86 -6.79
C SER A 64 11.60 3.36 -6.92
N PHE A 65 12.78 2.91 -6.48
CA PHE A 65 13.11 1.49 -6.33
C PHE A 65 13.18 1.07 -4.86
N LYS A 66 13.24 2.03 -3.94
CA LYS A 66 13.37 1.79 -2.51
C LYS A 66 11.99 1.85 -1.86
N ALA A 67 11.66 0.83 -1.07
CA ALA A 67 10.51 0.93 -0.17
C ALA A 67 10.68 2.17 0.72
N SER A 68 9.59 2.90 0.97
CA SER A 68 9.66 4.08 1.83
C SER A 68 10.24 3.66 3.18
N HIS A 69 11.26 4.39 3.66
CA HIS A 69 11.82 4.18 4.99
C HIS A 69 10.79 4.41 6.12
N ARG A 70 9.64 4.98 5.77
CA ARG A 70 8.49 5.24 6.65
C ARG A 70 7.39 4.19 6.54
N ALA A 71 7.53 3.17 5.69
CA ALA A 71 6.50 2.15 5.54
C ALA A 71 6.25 1.44 6.88
N ILE A 72 5.03 1.58 7.39
CA ILE A 72 4.59 0.96 8.64
C ILE A 72 4.01 -0.42 8.30
N GLN A 73 4.37 -1.43 9.08
CA GLN A 73 3.81 -2.77 8.94
C GLN A 73 2.33 -2.78 9.30
N ASP A 74 1.53 -3.65 8.68
CA ASP A 74 0.07 -3.68 8.85
C ASP A 74 -0.37 -3.77 10.32
N HIS A 75 0.38 -4.49 11.16
CA HIS A 75 0.09 -4.63 12.59
C HIS A 75 0.41 -3.39 13.44
N SER A 76 1.24 -2.48 12.91
CA SER A 76 1.61 -1.22 13.55
C SER A 76 0.74 -0.05 13.10
N LEU A 77 -0.25 -0.30 12.21
CA LEU A 77 -1.24 0.70 11.82
C LEU A 77 -2.20 0.99 12.97
N GLU A 78 -2.69 2.22 13.05
CA GLU A 78 -3.90 2.48 13.84
C GLU A 78 -5.11 1.84 13.17
N TRP A 79 -6.09 1.38 13.96
CA TRP A 79 -7.27 0.71 13.42
C TRP A 79 -8.01 1.55 12.36
N ARG A 80 -8.15 2.86 12.62
CA ARG A 80 -8.77 3.79 11.66
C ARG A 80 -8.00 3.85 10.34
N GLN A 81 -6.67 3.80 10.40
CA GLN A 81 -5.84 3.79 9.20
C GLN A 81 -6.04 2.49 8.43
N PHE A 82 -6.03 1.34 9.11
CA PHE A 82 -6.33 0.04 8.51
C PHE A 82 -7.69 0.01 7.80
N ASP A 83 -8.75 0.48 8.45
CA ASP A 83 -10.10 0.46 7.88
C ASP A 83 -10.22 1.36 6.62
N LEU A 84 -9.51 2.49 6.59
CA LEU A 84 -9.46 3.38 5.43
C LEU A 84 -8.59 2.80 4.30
N THR A 85 -7.39 2.32 4.62
CA THR A 85 -6.41 1.82 3.63
C THR A 85 -6.92 0.56 2.94
N LYS A 86 -7.59 -0.33 3.67
CA LYS A 86 -8.34 -1.50 3.17
C LYS A 86 -9.21 -1.17 1.96
N ASN A 87 -10.02 -0.12 2.06
CA ASN A 87 -10.94 0.25 0.98
C ASN A 87 -10.17 0.76 -0.26
N SER A 88 -9.10 1.51 -0.04
CA SER A 88 -8.22 1.99 -1.11
C SER A 88 -7.48 0.82 -1.79
N PHE A 89 -6.95 -0.13 -1.03
CA PHE A 89 -6.33 -1.36 -1.55
C PHE A 89 -7.32 -2.16 -2.42
N LEU A 90 -8.53 -2.43 -1.91
CA LEU A 90 -9.58 -3.15 -2.64
C LEU A 90 -9.95 -2.45 -3.96
N LEU A 91 -10.02 -1.12 -3.96
CA LEU A 91 -10.24 -0.34 -5.17
C LEU A 91 -9.11 -0.51 -6.19
N HIS A 92 -7.85 -0.59 -5.75
CA HIS A 92 -6.71 -0.75 -6.65
C HIS A 92 -6.65 -2.15 -7.28
N ILE A 93 -6.86 -3.22 -6.51
CA ILE A 93 -6.89 -4.58 -7.07
C ILE A 93 -8.05 -4.76 -8.06
N ASN A 94 -9.18 -4.08 -7.83
CA ASN A 94 -10.31 -4.06 -8.75
C ASN A 94 -9.96 -3.34 -10.07
N LYS A 95 -9.34 -2.15 -9.98
CA LYS A 95 -8.86 -1.41 -11.16
C LYS A 95 -7.81 -2.19 -11.96
N LEU A 96 -6.99 -2.99 -11.28
CA LEU A 96 -6.00 -3.86 -11.90
C LEU A 96 -6.58 -5.17 -12.45
N LYS A 97 -7.90 -5.37 -12.34
CA LYS A 97 -8.63 -6.54 -12.85
C LYS A 97 -8.03 -7.86 -12.33
N TRP A 98 -7.68 -7.90 -11.04
CA TRP A 98 -7.31 -9.17 -10.39
C TRP A 98 -8.41 -10.23 -10.60
N PRO A 99 -8.09 -11.53 -10.59
CA PRO A 99 -9.13 -12.54 -10.76
C PRO A 99 -10.21 -12.40 -9.69
N GLU A 100 -11.48 -12.49 -10.08
CA GLU A 100 -12.63 -12.22 -9.21
C GLU A 100 -12.56 -13.03 -7.90
N LYS A 101 -12.18 -14.30 -7.99
CA LYS A 101 -11.97 -15.17 -6.81
C LYS A 101 -11.02 -14.55 -5.77
N HIS A 102 -9.94 -13.91 -6.20
CA HIS A 102 -8.99 -13.25 -5.30
C HIS A 102 -9.57 -11.96 -4.71
N GLN A 103 -10.27 -11.16 -5.52
CA GLN A 103 -10.95 -9.95 -5.04
C GLN A 103 -12.02 -10.30 -3.99
N CYS A 104 -12.83 -11.32 -4.24
CA CYS A 104 -13.85 -11.79 -3.30
C CYS A 104 -13.22 -12.32 -2.01
N ALA A 105 -12.18 -13.14 -2.10
CA ALA A 105 -11.49 -13.69 -0.93
C ALA A 105 -10.91 -12.56 -0.04
N LEU A 106 -10.21 -11.59 -0.63
CA LEU A 106 -9.66 -10.45 0.09
C LEU A 106 -10.76 -9.57 0.68
N THR A 107 -11.83 -9.32 -0.07
CA THR A 107 -12.98 -8.55 0.43
C THR A 107 -13.60 -9.25 1.65
N MET A 108 -13.89 -10.54 1.57
CA MET A 108 -14.45 -11.31 2.68
C MET A 108 -13.51 -11.31 3.89
N PHE A 109 -12.22 -11.56 3.67
CA PHE A 109 -11.21 -11.49 4.72
C PHE A 109 -11.25 -10.15 5.46
N PHE A 110 -11.13 -9.05 4.72
CA PHE A 110 -11.10 -7.72 5.30
C PHE A 110 -12.40 -7.33 6.02
N MET A 111 -13.56 -7.70 5.46
CA MET A 111 -14.84 -7.45 6.12
C MET A 111 -14.99 -8.28 7.40
N ASN A 112 -14.51 -9.54 7.40
CA ASN A 112 -14.53 -10.39 8.59
C ASN A 112 -13.65 -9.84 9.71
N ILE A 113 -12.50 -9.24 9.40
CA ILE A 113 -11.65 -8.56 10.39
C ILE A 113 -12.37 -7.35 10.98
N VAL A 114 -12.94 -6.48 10.14
CA VAL A 114 -13.55 -5.22 10.61
C VAL A 114 -14.82 -5.46 11.41
N ALA A 115 -15.59 -6.50 11.04
CA ALA A 115 -16.82 -6.89 11.71
C ALA A 115 -16.61 -7.92 12.84
N HIS A 116 -15.36 -8.28 13.16
CA HIS A 116 -15.09 -9.33 14.12
C HIS A 116 -15.59 -8.94 15.54
N PRO A 117 -16.37 -9.77 16.24
CA PRO A 117 -16.88 -9.45 17.57
C PRO A 117 -15.78 -9.13 18.60
N TYR A 118 -14.63 -9.80 18.50
CA TYR A 118 -13.49 -9.55 19.41
C TYR A 118 -12.89 -8.16 19.27
N ARG A 119 -13.27 -7.37 18.26
CA ARG A 119 -12.81 -6.00 18.13
C ARG A 119 -13.13 -5.17 19.38
N SER A 120 -14.28 -5.40 20.00
CA SER A 120 -14.72 -4.65 21.20
C SER A 120 -14.05 -5.11 22.49
N GLU A 121 -13.24 -6.16 22.45
CA GLU A 121 -12.51 -6.67 23.62
C GLU A 121 -11.27 -5.82 23.93
N HIS A 122 -10.74 -5.98 25.13
CA HIS A 122 -9.48 -5.36 25.52
C HIS A 122 -8.33 -5.88 24.64
N PHE A 123 -7.62 -4.97 23.96
CA PHE A 123 -6.64 -5.26 22.90
C PHE A 123 -7.19 -5.93 21.62
N GLY A 124 -8.51 -5.92 21.43
CA GLY A 124 -9.18 -6.58 20.29
C GLY A 124 -8.67 -6.08 18.94
N GLU A 125 -8.58 -4.76 18.78
CA GLU A 125 -8.08 -4.13 17.55
C GLU A 125 -6.62 -4.54 17.25
N GLN A 126 -5.73 -4.52 18.25
CA GLN A 126 -4.33 -4.90 18.09
C GLN A 126 -4.17 -6.38 17.72
N ALA A 127 -4.91 -7.26 18.38
CA ALA A 127 -4.88 -8.70 18.10
C ALA A 127 -5.37 -9.01 16.68
N LEU A 128 -6.43 -8.33 16.24
CA LEU A 128 -6.97 -8.48 14.89
C LEU A 128 -6.02 -7.91 13.82
N LEU A 129 -5.33 -6.81 14.09
CA LEU A 129 -4.31 -6.28 13.18
C LEU A 129 -3.09 -7.19 13.06
N LEU A 130 -2.65 -7.80 14.17
CA LEU A 130 -1.59 -8.81 14.14
C LEU A 130 -1.98 -10.04 13.31
N TYR A 131 -3.19 -10.55 13.53
CA TYR A 131 -3.73 -11.65 12.73
C TYR A 131 -3.83 -11.25 11.25
N ALA A 132 -4.35 -10.06 10.96
CA ALA A 132 -4.50 -9.59 9.59
C ALA A 132 -3.14 -9.43 8.89
N ALA A 133 -2.13 -8.89 9.57
CA ALA A 133 -0.78 -8.76 9.05
C ALA A 133 -0.13 -10.12 8.75
N HIS A 134 -0.37 -11.12 9.60
CA HIS A 134 0.15 -12.46 9.39
C HIS A 134 -0.48 -13.12 8.17
N VAL A 135 -1.81 -13.17 8.11
CA VAL A 135 -2.55 -13.83 7.02
C VAL A 135 -2.44 -13.09 5.68
N HIS A 136 -2.27 -11.77 5.71
CA HIS A 136 -2.09 -10.98 4.49
C HIS A 136 -0.68 -11.16 3.87
N CYS A 137 0.32 -11.48 4.69
CA CYS A 137 1.72 -11.67 4.25
C CYS A 137 1.98 -13.07 3.65
N ASP A 138 1.18 -14.06 4.01
CA ASP A 138 1.25 -15.45 3.50
C ASP A 138 0.64 -15.60 2.08
#